data_AF-A0A2U1V9I2-F1
#
_entry.id   AF-A0A2U1V9I2-F1
#
_cell.length_a   1.000
_cell.length_b   1.000
_cell.length_c   1.000
_cell.angle_alpha   90.00
_cell.angle_beta   90.00
_cell.angle_gamma   90.00
#
_symmetry.space_group_name_H-M   'P 1'
#
loop_
_entity.id
_entity.type
_entity.pdbx_description
1 polymer ?
#
loop_
_entity_poly.entity_id
_entity_poly.type
_entity_poly.pdbx_seq_one_letter_code
_entity_poly.pdbx_strand_id
1 'polypeptide(L)'
;MRINAKDLASGLLLVALAVIGLWLNTEHTLGSARRMGPGYMPMLVFWLELGLGAIVLAISLRGGSDPLEKWTKLDFVTLAIAIGVVLVAYPFLAAMPALSANWYALGISLLIGFAVAAVSPGWRKLALVLAGMTVFGVLLEQGGLFLAITAMVVVAALAEPKHRPLGVLGCVVFLLALCWWVFIYELDIRVSVWPTF
;
A
#
# COMPACT_ATOMS: atom_id res chain seq x y z
N MET A 1 8.02 -3.56 -35.77
CA MET A 1 7.93 -3.81 -34.31
C MET A 1 6.46 -3.81 -33.93
N ARG A 2 5.94 -4.92 -33.38
CA ARG A 2 4.67 -4.86 -32.64
C ARG A 2 5.04 -4.34 -31.25
N ILE A 3 4.43 -3.24 -30.83
CA ILE A 3 4.71 -2.64 -29.53
C ILE A 3 3.69 -3.20 -28.55
N ASN A 4 4.16 -3.70 -27.39
CA ASN A 4 3.26 -4.06 -26.31
C ASN A 4 2.78 -2.79 -25.60
N ALA A 5 1.54 -2.39 -25.85
CA ALA A 5 0.97 -1.16 -25.31
C ALA A 5 0.90 -1.19 -23.77
N LYS A 6 0.66 -2.36 -23.18
CA LYS A 6 0.60 -2.54 -21.72
C LYS A 6 1.96 -2.32 -21.08
N ASP A 7 2.99 -3.01 -21.60
CA ASP A 7 4.36 -2.89 -21.08
C ASP A 7 4.90 -1.47 -21.30
N LEU A 8 4.59 -0.87 -22.46
CA LEU A 8 4.97 0.51 -22.77
C LEU A 8 4.36 1.48 -21.76
N ALA A 9 3.06 1.37 -21.49
CA ALA A 9 2.38 2.23 -20.54
C ALA A 9 2.92 2.06 -19.11
N SER A 10 3.13 0.82 -18.66
CA SER A 10 3.71 0.57 -17.33
C SER A 10 5.16 1.05 -17.24
N GLY A 11 5.97 0.87 -18.28
CA GLY A 11 7.36 1.33 -18.31
C GLY A 11 7.45 2.86 -18.28
N LEU A 12 6.59 3.55 -19.04
CA LEU A 12 6.50 5.01 -19.01
C LEU A 12 6.07 5.52 -17.63
N LEU A 13 5.10 4.85 -17.00
CA LEU A 13 4.62 5.21 -15.67
C LEU A 13 5.74 5.06 -14.62
N LEU A 14 6.45 3.94 -14.61
CA LEU A 14 7.58 3.70 -13.71
C LEU A 14 8.69 4.74 -13.89
N VAL A 15 9.04 5.05 -15.14
CA VAL A 15 10.03 6.10 -15.44
C VAL A 15 9.54 7.47 -14.96
N ALA A 16 8.27 7.80 -15.18
CA ALA A 16 7.71 9.08 -14.75
C ALA A 16 7.72 9.21 -13.21
N LEU A 17 7.30 8.18 -12.48
CA LEU A 17 7.36 8.16 -11.02
C LEU A 17 8.79 8.28 -10.50
N ALA A 18 9.73 7.53 -11.09
CA ALA A 18 11.14 7.61 -10.72
C ALA A 18 11.73 9.00 -10.98
N VAL A 19 11.43 9.62 -12.12
CA VAL A 19 11.91 10.98 -12.44
C VAL A 19 11.33 12.01 -11.47
N ILE A 20 10.03 11.94 -11.18
CA ILE A 20 9.39 12.84 -10.20
C ILE A 20 9.99 12.62 -8.82
N GLY A 21 10.18 11.37 -8.40
CA GLY A 21 10.79 11.02 -7.12
C GLY A 21 12.23 11.51 -6.99
N LEU A 22 13.05 11.33 -8.03
CA LEU A 22 14.42 11.85 -8.07
C LEU A 22 14.43 13.38 -8.01
N TRP A 23 13.50 14.04 -8.70
CA TRP A 23 13.37 15.49 -8.69
C TRP A 23 13.00 16.02 -7.31
N LEU A 24 11.97 15.46 -6.67
CA LEU A 24 11.57 15.83 -5.30
C LEU A 24 12.68 15.55 -4.28
N ASN A 25 13.48 14.51 -4.50
CA ASN A 25 14.57 14.13 -3.58
C ASN A 25 15.80 15.05 -3.67
N THR A 26 15.88 15.94 -4.68
CA THR A 26 17.03 16.86 -4.82
C THR A 26 17.14 17.86 -3.67
N GLU A 27 16.05 18.11 -2.95
CA GLU A 27 16.01 19.00 -1.79
C GLU A 27 16.52 18.34 -0.50
N HIS A 28 16.80 17.02 -0.52
CA HIS A 28 17.20 16.25 0.65
C HIS A 28 18.70 15.96 0.69
N THR A 29 19.29 16.02 1.88
CA THR A 29 20.71 15.72 2.07
C THR A 29 20.96 14.21 1.90
N LEU A 30 21.89 13.86 1.00
CA LEU A 30 22.24 12.46 0.70
C LEU A 30 23.24 11.87 1.71
N GLY A 31 24.14 12.68 2.25
CA GLY A 31 25.21 12.18 3.13
C GLY A 31 26.17 11.23 2.40
N SER A 32 26.70 10.22 3.10
CA SER A 32 27.59 9.19 2.54
C SER A 32 27.06 7.78 2.84
N ALA A 33 27.55 6.75 2.15
CA ALA A 33 27.10 5.37 2.39
C ALA A 33 27.27 4.88 3.85
N ARG A 34 28.21 5.48 4.61
CA ARG A 34 28.45 5.15 6.03
C ARG A 34 27.72 6.07 7.01
N ARG A 35 27.15 7.17 6.52
CA ARG A 35 26.34 8.15 7.28
C ARG A 35 25.25 8.67 6.34
N MET A 36 24.27 7.79 6.08
CA MET A 36 23.23 8.03 5.09
C MET A 36 22.31 9.16 5.56
N GLY A 37 22.16 10.19 4.73
CA GLY A 37 21.18 11.25 4.95
C GLY A 37 19.77 10.79 4.56
N PRO A 38 18.73 11.57 4.91
CA PRO A 38 17.33 11.22 4.63
C PRO A 38 17.04 11.00 3.14
N GLY A 39 17.79 11.64 2.24
CA GLY A 39 17.62 11.46 0.80
C GLY A 39 18.32 10.23 0.21
N TYR A 40 19.24 9.56 0.94
CA TYR A 40 20.07 8.48 0.38
C TYR A 40 19.24 7.27 -0.05
N MET A 41 18.39 6.77 0.86
CA MET A 41 17.56 5.59 0.61
C MET A 41 16.51 5.85 -0.49
N PRO A 42 15.75 6.96 -0.48
CA PRO A 42 14.87 7.31 -1.61
C PRO A 42 15.61 7.40 -2.94
N MET A 43 16.81 7.99 -2.97
CA MET A 43 17.60 8.12 -4.21
C MET A 43 17.90 6.76 -4.82
N LEU A 44 18.33 5.79 -4.01
CA LEU A 44 18.62 4.44 -4.48
C LEU A 44 17.38 3.75 -5.04
N VAL A 45 16.25 3.86 -4.33
CA VAL A 45 14.99 3.24 -4.77
C VAL A 45 14.54 3.83 -6.11
N PHE A 46 14.57 5.16 -6.27
CA PHE A 46 14.16 5.77 -7.54
C PHE A 46 15.15 5.50 -8.69
N TRP A 47 16.45 5.37 -8.44
CA TRP A 47 17.39 4.92 -9.48
C TRP A 47 17.15 3.48 -9.91
N LEU A 48 16.88 2.59 -8.95
CA LEU A 48 16.51 1.20 -9.25
C LEU A 48 15.19 1.13 -10.01
N GLU A 49 14.18 1.92 -9.61
CA GLU A 49 12.91 2.04 -10.31
C GLU A 49 13.08 2.59 -11.73
N LEU A 50 13.92 3.61 -11.92
CA LEU A 50 14.24 4.17 -13.24
C LEU A 50 14.88 3.10 -14.13
N GLY A 51 15.84 2.33 -13.58
CA GLY A 51 16.47 1.22 -14.28
C GLY A 51 15.48 0.13 -14.67
N LEU A 52 14.61 -0.29 -13.74
CA LEU A 52 13.54 -1.26 -14.01
C LEU A 52 12.58 -0.74 -15.09
N GLY A 53 12.15 0.52 -14.99
CA GLY A 53 11.27 1.17 -15.96
C GLY A 53 11.89 1.22 -17.36
N ALA A 54 13.19 1.56 -17.45
CA ALA A 54 13.93 1.53 -18.71
C ALA A 54 14.04 0.11 -19.30
N ILE A 55 14.25 -0.90 -18.47
CA ILE A 55 14.25 -2.32 -18.90
C ILE A 55 12.89 -2.70 -19.45
N VAL A 56 11.80 -2.37 -18.75
CA VAL A 56 10.42 -2.66 -19.20
C VAL A 56 10.12 -1.95 -20.52
N LEU A 57 10.53 -0.69 -20.68
CA LEU A 57 10.40 0.03 -21.96
C LEU A 57 11.17 -0.66 -23.09
N ALA A 58 12.40 -1.10 -22.85
CA ALA A 58 13.19 -1.82 -23.84
C ALA A 58 12.54 -3.16 -24.24
N ILE A 59 11.95 -3.88 -23.28
CA ILE A 59 11.21 -5.13 -23.52
C ILE A 59 9.92 -4.87 -24.30
N SER A 60 9.21 -3.76 -24.02
CA SER A 60 7.95 -3.41 -24.68
C SER A 60 8.07 -3.27 -26.20
N LEU A 61 9.25 -2.87 -26.69
CA LEU A 61 9.55 -2.72 -28.12
C LEU A 61 9.71 -4.07 -28.84
N ARG A 62 9.85 -5.17 -28.08
CA ARG A 62 10.05 -6.53 -28.60
C ARG A 62 8.86 -7.47 -28.33
N GLY A 63 7.88 -7.05 -27.52
CA GLY A 63 6.74 -7.84 -27.08
C GLY A 63 5.58 -7.94 -28.08
N GLY A 64 4.63 -8.86 -27.82
CA GLY A 64 3.39 -8.99 -28.58
C GLY A 64 2.42 -7.82 -28.38
N SER A 65 1.34 -7.78 -29.15
CA SER A 65 0.31 -6.74 -29.03
C SER A 65 -0.74 -7.14 -27.99
N ASP A 66 -0.44 -6.96 -26.72
CA ASP A 66 -1.46 -7.05 -25.67
C ASP A 66 -2.19 -5.70 -25.57
N PRO A 67 -3.50 -5.64 -25.85
CA PRO A 67 -4.26 -4.39 -25.76
C PRO A 67 -4.37 -3.94 -24.30
N LEU A 68 -4.37 -2.61 -24.10
CA LEU A 68 -4.64 -2.00 -22.80
C LEU A 68 -6.04 -2.36 -22.32
N GLU A 69 -6.15 -2.72 -21.05
CA GLU A 69 -7.44 -2.91 -20.40
C GLU A 69 -8.18 -1.57 -20.37
N LYS A 70 -9.36 -1.53 -21.00
CA LYS A 70 -10.18 -0.32 -21.03
C LYS A 70 -10.98 -0.24 -19.75
N TRP A 71 -10.66 0.76 -18.94
CA TRP A 71 -11.37 1.00 -17.70
C TRP A 71 -12.80 1.44 -17.97
N THR A 72 -13.71 0.92 -17.15
CA THR A 72 -15.13 1.24 -17.24
C THR A 72 -15.37 2.61 -16.60
N LYS A 73 -16.40 3.34 -17.02
CA LYS A 73 -16.79 4.62 -16.39
C LYS A 73 -16.98 4.49 -14.88
N LEU A 74 -17.42 3.32 -14.41
CA LEU A 74 -17.56 3.01 -12.99
C LEU A 74 -16.23 3.09 -12.24
N ASP A 75 -15.13 2.63 -12.82
CA ASP A 75 -13.81 2.57 -12.16
C ASP A 75 -13.28 3.97 -11.87
N PHE A 76 -13.47 4.91 -12.81
CA PHE A 76 -13.11 6.32 -12.63
C PHE A 76 -14.02 7.02 -11.63
N VAL A 77 -15.33 6.75 -11.69
CA VAL A 77 -16.31 7.36 -10.77
C VAL A 77 -16.06 6.90 -9.34
N THR A 78 -15.86 5.60 -9.11
CA THR A 78 -15.56 5.08 -7.76
C THR A 78 -14.25 5.63 -7.20
N LEU A 79 -13.24 5.83 -8.04
CA LEU A 79 -11.97 6.42 -7.61
C LEU A 79 -12.13 7.90 -7.25
N ALA A 80 -12.84 8.68 -8.06
CA ALA A 80 -13.12 10.09 -7.76
C ALA A 80 -13.97 10.26 -6.50
N ILE A 81 -15.00 9.42 -6.33
CA ILE A 81 -15.84 9.41 -5.12
C ILE A 81 -14.99 8.99 -3.91
N ALA A 82 -14.15 7.96 -4.02
CA ALA A 82 -13.28 7.54 -2.92
C ALA A 82 -12.36 8.68 -2.45
N ILE A 83 -11.74 9.41 -3.38
CA ILE A 83 -10.91 10.59 -3.04
C ILE A 83 -11.77 11.66 -2.38
N GLY A 84 -12.92 12.00 -2.94
CA GLY A 84 -13.83 13.00 -2.37
C GLY A 84 -14.30 12.63 -0.96
N VAL A 85 -14.61 11.35 -0.74
CA VAL A 85 -15.03 10.82 0.57
C VAL A 85 -13.89 10.94 1.58
N VAL A 86 -12.65 10.61 1.23
CA VAL A 86 -11.50 10.77 2.14
C VAL A 86 -11.30 12.24 2.51
N LEU A 87 -11.33 13.14 1.51
CA LEU A 87 -11.12 14.58 1.70
C LEU A 87 -12.20 15.23 2.57
N VAL A 88 -13.45 14.75 2.52
CA VAL A 88 -14.56 15.25 3.33
C VAL A 88 -14.62 14.57 4.70
N ALA A 89 -14.38 13.26 4.77
CA ALA A 89 -14.47 12.49 6.01
C ALA A 89 -13.31 12.83 6.97
N TYR A 90 -12.09 13.05 6.45
CA TYR A 90 -10.94 13.39 7.28
C TYR A 90 -11.17 14.62 8.18
N PRO A 91 -11.52 15.82 7.66
CA PRO A 91 -11.72 16.99 8.51
C PRO A 91 -12.90 16.82 9.47
N PHE A 92 -13.94 16.08 9.07
CA PHE A 92 -15.08 15.79 9.93
C PHE A 92 -14.70 14.88 11.12
N LEU A 93 -13.95 13.81 10.87
CA LEU A 93 -13.48 12.91 11.92
C LEU A 93 -12.41 13.57 12.80
N ALA A 94 -11.54 14.40 12.20
CA ALA A 94 -10.54 15.17 12.91
C ALA A 94 -11.16 16.26 13.82
N ALA A 95 -12.39 16.69 13.55
CA ALA A 95 -13.13 17.61 14.41
C ALA A 95 -13.63 16.95 15.71
N MET A 96 -13.65 15.62 15.79
CA MET A 96 -14.08 14.89 16.98
C MET A 96 -12.90 14.75 17.97
N PRO A 97 -12.98 15.29 19.20
CA PRO A 97 -11.86 15.27 20.16
C PRO A 97 -11.36 13.85 20.53
N ALA A 98 -12.22 12.85 20.41
CA ALA A 98 -11.87 11.45 20.66
C ALA A 98 -10.99 10.82 19.56
N LEU A 99 -11.04 11.34 18.33
CA LEU A 99 -10.34 10.79 17.16
C LEU A 99 -9.20 11.69 16.66
N SER A 100 -9.12 12.93 17.15
CA SER A 100 -8.17 13.95 16.71
C SER A 100 -6.76 13.78 17.29
N ALA A 101 -6.61 13.02 18.39
CA ALA A 101 -5.34 12.90 19.10
C ALA A 101 -4.33 11.96 18.42
N ASN A 102 -4.79 11.04 17.55
CA ASN A 102 -3.96 10.00 16.95
C ASN A 102 -4.26 9.86 15.44
N TRP A 103 -3.59 8.91 14.80
CA TRP A 103 -3.78 8.58 13.37
C TRP A 103 -5.15 7.96 13.03
N TYR A 104 -6.05 7.79 14.01
CA TYR A 104 -7.38 7.21 13.83
C TYR A 104 -8.23 7.97 12.81
N ALA A 105 -8.28 9.30 12.87
CA ALA A 105 -9.09 10.09 11.93
C ALA A 105 -8.67 9.87 10.47
N LEU A 106 -7.36 9.78 10.21
CA LEU A 106 -6.80 9.51 8.89
C LEU A 106 -6.98 8.05 8.47
N GLY A 107 -6.74 7.11 9.38
CA GLY A 107 -6.89 5.69 9.08
C GLY A 107 -8.35 5.30 8.80
N ILE A 108 -9.31 5.84 9.56
CA ILE A 108 -10.74 5.59 9.35
C ILE A 108 -11.22 6.26 8.05
N SER A 109 -10.81 7.50 7.76
CA SER A 109 -11.21 8.16 6.51
C SER A 109 -10.67 7.41 5.28
N LEU A 110 -9.42 6.95 5.31
CA LEU A 110 -8.83 6.11 4.26
C LEU A 110 -9.55 4.77 4.13
N LEU A 111 -9.90 4.12 5.24
CA LEU A 111 -10.66 2.87 5.22
C LEU A 111 -12.02 3.05 4.54
N ILE A 112 -12.74 4.14 4.84
CA ILE A 112 -14.01 4.47 4.17
C ILE A 112 -13.77 4.71 2.67
N GLY A 113 -12.72 5.47 2.31
CA GLY A 113 -12.34 5.71 0.91
C GLY A 113 -12.04 4.42 0.14
N PHE A 114 -11.26 3.52 0.73
CA PHE A 114 -10.94 2.23 0.13
C PHE A 114 -12.16 1.30 0.07
N ALA A 115 -13.06 1.34 1.06
CA ALA A 115 -14.32 0.60 1.00
C ALA A 115 -15.20 1.08 -0.17
N VAL A 116 -15.25 2.38 -0.44
CA VAL A 116 -15.94 2.95 -1.60
C VAL A 116 -15.27 2.54 -2.91
N ALA A 117 -13.94 2.60 -2.98
CA ALA A 117 -13.19 2.13 -4.15
C ALA A 117 -13.38 0.64 -4.41
N ALA A 118 -13.63 -0.15 -3.36
CA ALA A 118 -13.82 -1.60 -3.46
C ALA A 118 -15.14 -2.03 -4.12
N VAL A 119 -16.08 -1.10 -4.33
CA VAL A 119 -17.34 -1.36 -5.04
C VAL A 119 -17.10 -1.64 -6.53
N SER A 120 -16.06 -1.05 -7.13
CA SER A 120 -15.68 -1.33 -8.52
C SER A 120 -14.95 -2.68 -8.62
N PRO A 121 -15.33 -3.57 -9.58
CA PRO A 121 -14.62 -4.83 -9.81
C PRO A 121 -13.13 -4.67 -10.17
N GLY A 122 -12.76 -3.58 -10.86
CA GLY A 122 -11.38 -3.32 -11.26
C GLY A 122 -10.48 -2.93 -10.08
N TRP A 123 -11.02 -2.10 -9.18
CA TRP A 123 -10.26 -1.59 -8.03
C TRP A 123 -10.36 -2.44 -6.78
N ARG A 124 -11.36 -3.32 -6.68
CA ARG A 124 -11.67 -4.11 -5.49
C ARG A 124 -10.46 -4.79 -4.85
N LYS A 125 -9.62 -5.46 -5.65
CA LYS A 125 -8.47 -6.18 -5.11
C LYS A 125 -7.44 -5.22 -4.48
N LEU A 126 -7.10 -4.16 -5.20
CA LEU A 126 -6.17 -3.13 -4.74
C LEU A 126 -6.71 -2.39 -3.52
N ALA A 127 -7.97 -1.99 -3.57
CA ALA A 127 -8.64 -1.26 -2.50
C ALA A 127 -8.73 -2.07 -1.20
N LEU A 128 -9.03 -3.38 -1.28
CA LEU A 128 -9.08 -4.24 -0.08
C LEU A 128 -7.70 -4.52 0.51
N VAL A 129 -6.66 -4.64 -0.31
CA VAL A 129 -5.28 -4.77 0.19
C VAL A 129 -4.84 -3.49 0.91
N LEU A 130 -5.10 -2.32 0.31
CA LEU A 130 -4.81 -1.02 0.93
C LEU A 130 -5.65 -0.78 2.19
N ALA A 131 -6.92 -1.20 2.20
CA ALA A 131 -7.76 -1.18 3.40
C ALA A 131 -7.19 -2.09 4.50
N GLY A 132 -6.62 -3.25 4.16
CA GLY A 132 -5.92 -4.09 5.13
C GLY A 132 -4.76 -3.35 5.80
N MET A 133 -3.96 -2.61 5.02
CA MET A 133 -2.86 -1.80 5.54
C MET A 133 -3.34 -0.67 6.46
N THR A 134 -4.47 -0.02 6.15
CA THR A 134 -5.02 1.03 7.04
C THR A 134 -5.60 0.43 8.31
N VAL A 135 -6.28 -0.71 8.23
CA VAL A 135 -6.76 -1.46 9.41
C VAL A 135 -5.58 -1.81 10.32
N PHE A 136 -4.47 -2.29 9.77
CA PHE A 136 -3.26 -2.56 10.54
C PHE A 136 -2.76 -1.32 11.26
N GLY A 137 -2.58 -0.21 10.54
CA GLY A 137 -2.05 1.03 11.11
C GLY A 137 -2.92 1.61 12.23
N VAL A 138 -4.24 1.53 12.08
CA VAL A 138 -5.22 1.94 13.11
C VAL A 138 -5.17 1.01 14.31
N LEU A 139 -5.23 -0.31 14.10
CA LEU A 139 -5.32 -1.27 15.21
C LEU A 139 -3.99 -1.46 15.95
N LEU A 140 -2.84 -1.14 15.36
CA LEU A 140 -1.54 -1.46 15.95
C LEU A 140 -1.33 -0.79 17.30
N GLU A 141 -1.74 0.47 17.46
CA GLU A 141 -1.52 1.24 18.69
C GLU A 141 -2.36 0.72 19.89
N GLN A 142 -3.64 0.36 19.67
CA GLN A 142 -4.56 -0.08 20.73
C GLN A 142 -4.72 -1.60 20.82
N GLY A 143 -4.83 -2.27 19.67
CA GLY A 143 -5.09 -3.70 19.55
C GLY A 143 -3.85 -4.57 19.71
N GLY A 144 -2.67 -3.98 19.59
CA GLY A 144 -1.40 -4.70 19.60
C GLY A 144 -1.15 -5.49 18.33
N LEU A 145 0.04 -6.09 18.25
CA LEU A 145 0.57 -6.71 17.05
C LEU A 145 -0.29 -7.89 16.56
N PHE A 146 -0.76 -8.75 17.47
CA PHE A 146 -1.47 -9.97 17.08
C PHE A 146 -2.85 -9.69 16.49
N LEU A 147 -3.60 -8.77 17.11
CA LEU A 147 -4.91 -8.38 16.63
C LEU A 147 -4.81 -7.60 15.30
N ALA A 148 -3.82 -6.70 15.18
CA ALA A 148 -3.59 -5.94 13.96
C ALA A 148 -3.22 -6.83 12.76
N ILE A 149 -2.29 -7.78 12.93
CA ILE A 149 -1.92 -8.74 11.87
C ILE A 149 -3.13 -9.58 11.46
N THR A 150 -3.87 -10.12 12.44
CA THR A 150 -5.03 -10.96 12.16
C THR A 150 -6.09 -10.19 11.37
N ALA A 151 -6.42 -8.97 11.80
CA ALA A 151 -7.40 -8.13 11.12
C ALA A 151 -6.96 -7.77 9.69
N MET A 152 -5.70 -7.37 9.50
CA MET A 152 -5.12 -7.05 8.19
C MET A 152 -5.21 -8.24 7.23
N VAL A 153 -4.80 -9.43 7.67
CA VAL A 153 -4.79 -10.64 6.84
C VAL A 153 -6.22 -11.06 6.46
N VAL A 154 -7.18 -10.96 7.40
CA VAL A 154 -8.59 -11.26 7.11
C VAL A 154 -9.15 -10.28 6.07
N VAL A 155 -8.90 -8.99 6.23
CA VAL A 155 -9.36 -7.96 5.27
C VAL A 155 -8.73 -8.17 3.89
N ALA A 156 -7.43 -8.48 3.83
CA ALA A 156 -6.73 -8.78 2.58
C ALA A 156 -7.25 -10.07 1.93
N ALA A 157 -7.62 -11.09 2.70
CA ALA A 157 -8.16 -12.34 2.16
C ALA A 157 -9.50 -12.15 1.43
N LEU A 158 -10.31 -11.16 1.83
CA LEU A 158 -11.57 -10.82 1.16
C LEU A 158 -11.36 -10.24 -0.26
N ALA A 159 -10.12 -9.82 -0.59
CA ALA A 159 -9.76 -9.37 -1.93
C ALA A 159 -9.89 -10.49 -2.97
N GLU A 160 -9.67 -11.75 -2.57
CA GLU A 160 -9.70 -12.89 -3.48
C GLU A 160 -11.02 -13.66 -3.38
N PRO A 161 -11.80 -13.81 -4.48
CA PRO A 161 -13.09 -14.50 -4.44
C PRO A 161 -13.00 -16.00 -4.13
N LYS A 162 -11.83 -16.63 -4.34
CA LYS A 162 -11.60 -18.07 -4.19
C LYS A 162 -10.63 -18.40 -3.04
N HIS A 163 -10.68 -17.67 -1.94
CA HIS A 163 -9.83 -17.96 -0.79
C HIS A 163 -10.30 -19.22 -0.05
N ARG A 164 -9.35 -20.10 0.33
CA ARG A 164 -9.64 -21.24 1.21
C ARG A 164 -9.48 -20.78 2.66
N PRO A 165 -10.54 -20.82 3.50
CA PRO A 165 -10.48 -20.26 4.86
C PRO A 165 -9.42 -20.95 5.73
N LEU A 166 -9.20 -22.26 5.52
CA LEU A 166 -8.15 -23.01 6.22
C LEU A 166 -6.74 -22.52 5.86
N GLY A 167 -6.53 -22.11 4.60
CA GLY A 167 -5.25 -21.56 4.14
C GLY A 167 -4.97 -20.18 4.73
N VAL A 168 -6.00 -19.33 4.80
CA VAL A 168 -5.90 -18.00 5.45
C VAL A 168 -5.54 -18.17 6.92
N LEU A 169 -6.20 -19.07 7.64
CA LEU A 169 -5.89 -19.35 9.04
C LEU A 169 -4.45 -19.86 9.21
N GLY A 170 -3.99 -20.74 8.32
CA GLY A 170 -2.58 -21.17 8.28
C GLY A 170 -1.60 -20.00 8.10
N CYS A 171 -1.88 -19.09 7.16
CA CYS A 171 -1.08 -17.88 6.96
C CYS A 171 -1.08 -16.96 8.19
N VAL A 172 -2.24 -16.76 8.83
CA VAL A 172 -2.35 -15.96 10.06
C VAL A 172 -1.48 -16.56 11.15
N VAL A 173 -1.63 -17.85 11.44
CA VAL A 173 -0.87 -18.53 12.50
C VAL A 173 0.63 -18.47 12.21
N PHE A 174 1.03 -18.72 10.96
CA PHE A 174 2.43 -18.65 10.55
C PHE A 174 3.01 -17.24 10.73
N LEU A 175 2.32 -16.21 10.26
CA LEU A 175 2.78 -14.82 10.37
C LEU A 175 2.85 -14.38 11.84
N LEU A 176 1.86 -14.73 12.66
CA LEU A 176 1.88 -14.43 14.10
C LEU A 176 3.07 -15.10 14.79
N ALA A 177 3.34 -16.37 14.49
CA ALA A 177 4.47 -17.11 15.04
C ALA A 177 5.81 -16.51 14.61
N LEU A 178 5.95 -16.17 13.33
CA LEU A 178 7.14 -15.51 12.78
C LEU A 178 7.38 -14.15 13.44
N CYS A 179 6.35 -13.31 13.53
CA CYS A 179 6.45 -12.00 14.16
C CYS A 179 6.76 -12.09 15.65
N TRP A 180 6.16 -13.06 16.37
CA TRP A 180 6.48 -13.33 17.76
C TRP A 180 7.95 -13.73 17.94
N TRP A 181 8.44 -14.66 17.11
CA TRP A 181 9.84 -15.09 17.12
C TRP A 181 10.78 -13.91 16.87
N VAL A 182 10.59 -13.18 15.78
CA VAL A 182 11.50 -12.08 15.40
C VAL A 182 11.48 -10.97 16.45
N PHE A 183 10.31 -10.49 16.88
CA PHE A 183 10.27 -9.31 17.74
C PHE A 183 10.58 -9.58 19.20
N ILE A 184 10.15 -10.73 19.73
CA ILE A 184 10.32 -11.04 21.16
C ILE A 184 11.60 -11.82 21.39
N TYR A 185 11.91 -12.82 20.54
CA TYR A 185 13.08 -13.66 20.76
C TYR A 185 14.36 -13.05 20.18
N GLU A 186 14.31 -12.55 18.94
CA GLU A 186 15.52 -12.10 18.24
C GLU A 186 15.88 -10.64 18.54
N LEU A 187 14.89 -9.74 18.50
CA LEU A 187 15.13 -8.29 18.65
C LEU A 187 15.01 -7.76 20.08
N ASP A 188 14.42 -8.52 21.02
CA ASP A 188 14.13 -8.09 22.41
C ASP A 188 13.47 -6.69 22.49
N ILE A 189 12.64 -6.34 21.51
CA ILE A 189 11.93 -5.05 21.48
C ILE A 189 10.57 -5.21 22.17
N ARG A 190 10.25 -4.27 23.05
CA ARG A 190 8.93 -4.19 23.72
C ARG A 190 7.87 -3.66 22.76
N VAL A 191 7.32 -4.54 21.93
CA VAL A 191 6.12 -4.28 21.13
C VAL A 191 4.89 -4.75 21.91
N SER A 192 3.83 -3.94 21.96
CA SER A 192 2.54 -4.35 22.54
C SER A 192 1.93 -5.49 21.73
N VAL A 193 2.10 -6.73 22.21
CA VAL A 193 1.55 -7.94 21.56
C VAL A 193 0.04 -8.08 21.79
N TRP A 194 -0.42 -7.64 22.96
CA TRP A 194 -1.80 -7.73 23.42
C TRP A 194 -2.46 -6.35 23.42
N PRO A 195 -3.79 -6.29 23.32
CA PRO A 195 -4.52 -5.03 23.34
C PRO A 195 -4.36 -4.34 24.69
N THR A 196 -4.07 -3.04 24.65
CA THR A 196 -3.93 -2.18 25.82
C THR A 196 -5.12 -1.21 25.80
N PHE A 197 -6.21 -1.63 26.45
CA PHE A 197 -7.40 -0.79 26.66
C PHE A 197 -7.21 0.15 27.85
#